data_AF-A0A942DJY6-F1
#
_entry.id   AF-A0A942DJY6-F1
#
_cell.length_a   1.000
_cell.length_b   1.000
_cell.length_c   1.000
_cell.angle_alpha   90.00
_cell.angle_beta   90.00
_cell.angle_gamma   90.00
#
_symmetry.space_group_name_H-M   'P 1'
#
loop_
_entity.id
_entity.type
_entity.pdbx_description
1 polymer ?
#
loop_
_entity_poly.entity_id
_entity_poly.type
_entity_poly.pdbx_seq_one_letter_code
_entity_poly.pdbx_strand_id
1 'polypeptide(L)'
;MQIKQAQVSDYQSQSLSLANQTVELLDRLDRKKELEFDPLKPVQKTSSPLVRRVLRPSADKAAHESSNFAPPAADAIVSVIIADSDPAADRDELTFSRELTIARNGAMRNVEPWRAESELKFAQNGKRAAEGGRYLDDDTRTRTIEIADSRLAKAQAASDAVGPTKYAQTVRALRDYAVAIAKQVASESDPTVKDKVARHLAIDLELMVRSVKNLEKGVTGDLPVVNVQEPFDYCARLARVKDHLEDKISRINSNQDRRLDRLVEQNSILAQLQNRLNELPSDGVIFFFNREGLIIKAPMSKPGNILVGVDRLEYPKSKLRPDGTFVNRDGETVKVEMTYKAIDVPRWKNAGNGPNGAGMDRFAGDDIAGAAIVRPKEGAKPIQANKRVFVEKEVVGLIGDLPKEVVEGMAFKELAKRFGNMEYGKRPIETKTA
;
A
#
# COMPACT_ATOMS: atom_id res chain seq x y z
N MET A 1 -34.35 -31.46 9.44
CA MET A 1 -34.50 -29.98 9.51
C MET A 1 -34.39 -29.40 10.92
N GLN A 2 -34.28 -30.20 11.99
CA GLN A 2 -34.31 -29.71 13.39
C GLN A 2 -32.94 -29.36 14.02
N ILE A 3 -31.81 -29.78 13.43
CA ILE A 3 -30.47 -29.58 14.05
C ILE A 3 -29.97 -28.13 13.91
N LYS A 4 -30.43 -27.37 12.91
CA LYS A 4 -30.00 -25.97 12.69
C LYS A 4 -30.70 -24.95 13.61
N GLN A 5 -31.83 -25.28 14.22
CA GLN A 5 -32.52 -24.35 15.14
C GLN A 5 -31.89 -24.34 16.55
N ALA A 6 -31.32 -25.45 17.00
CA ALA A 6 -30.66 -25.53 18.31
C ALA A 6 -29.36 -24.71 18.35
N GLN A 7 -28.54 -24.75 17.29
CA GLN A 7 -27.27 -23.99 17.24
C GLN A 7 -27.45 -22.47 17.17
N VAL A 8 -28.57 -21.98 16.62
CA VAL A 8 -28.87 -20.54 16.58
C VAL A 8 -29.36 -20.04 17.94
N SER A 9 -30.11 -20.86 18.67
CA SER A 9 -30.58 -20.57 20.03
C SER A 9 -29.42 -20.48 21.04
N ASP A 10 -28.42 -21.36 20.93
CA ASP A 10 -27.25 -21.35 21.81
C ASP A 10 -26.33 -20.14 21.55
N TYR A 11 -26.22 -19.69 20.29
CA TYR A 11 -25.48 -18.48 19.94
C TYR A 11 -26.18 -17.20 20.43
N GLN A 12 -27.51 -17.14 20.34
CA GLN A 12 -28.30 -16.00 20.81
C GLN A 12 -28.34 -15.90 22.34
N SER A 13 -28.40 -17.04 23.05
CA SER A 13 -28.34 -17.05 24.52
C SER A 13 -26.95 -16.69 25.04
N GLN A 14 -25.87 -17.10 24.35
CA GLN A 14 -24.50 -16.68 24.66
C GLN A 14 -24.27 -15.18 24.40
N SER A 15 -24.83 -14.62 23.32
CA SER A 15 -24.70 -13.17 23.05
C SER A 15 -25.48 -12.30 24.04
N LEU A 16 -26.66 -12.75 24.48
CA LEU A 16 -27.45 -12.08 25.51
C LEU A 16 -26.78 -12.14 26.89
N SER A 17 -26.15 -13.28 27.23
CA SER A 17 -25.38 -13.41 28.47
C SER A 17 -24.15 -12.49 28.49
N LEU A 18 -23.44 -12.35 27.37
CA LEU A 18 -22.31 -11.43 27.23
C LEU A 18 -22.76 -9.97 27.35
N ALA A 19 -23.85 -9.59 26.68
CA ALA A 19 -24.39 -8.23 26.77
C ALA A 19 -24.77 -7.86 28.22
N ASN A 20 -25.46 -8.75 28.94
CA ASN A 20 -25.86 -8.50 30.33
C ASN A 20 -24.65 -8.42 31.29
N GLN A 21 -23.61 -9.24 31.08
CA GLN A 21 -22.36 -9.15 31.86
C GLN A 21 -21.58 -7.86 31.58
N THR A 22 -21.65 -7.34 30.36
CA THR A 22 -20.99 -6.09 29.98
C THR A 22 -21.67 -4.89 30.64
N VAL A 23 -23.00 -4.91 30.76
CA VAL A 23 -23.79 -3.87 31.44
C VAL A 23 -23.51 -3.88 32.95
N GLU A 24 -23.49 -5.05 33.60
CA GLU A 24 -23.12 -5.15 35.03
C GLU A 24 -21.69 -4.66 35.33
N LEU A 25 -20.75 -4.86 34.41
CA LEU A 25 -19.37 -4.38 34.55
C LEU A 25 -19.28 -2.85 34.43
N LEU A 26 -20.06 -2.25 33.53
CA LEU A 26 -20.13 -0.79 33.36
C LEU A 26 -20.81 -0.13 34.57
N ASP A 27 -21.87 -0.73 35.10
CA ASP A 27 -22.55 -0.25 36.33
C ASP A 27 -21.63 -0.30 37.56
N ARG A 28 -20.76 -1.31 37.65
CA ARG A 28 -19.75 -1.42 38.72
C ARG A 28 -18.58 -0.45 38.55
N LEU A 29 -18.25 -0.07 37.33
CA LEU A 29 -17.20 0.92 37.03
C LEU A 29 -17.66 2.34 37.32
N ASP A 30 -18.94 2.66 37.05
CA ASP A 30 -19.49 3.97 37.40
C ASP A 30 -19.67 4.14 38.92
N ARG A 31 -20.11 3.10 39.65
CA ARG A 31 -20.14 3.15 41.14
C ARG A 31 -18.75 3.27 41.79
N LYS A 32 -17.68 2.88 41.09
CA LYS A 32 -16.29 3.04 41.58
C LYS A 32 -15.72 4.45 41.33
N LYS A 33 -16.32 5.24 40.44
CA LYS A 33 -15.93 6.64 40.22
C LYS A 33 -16.50 7.60 41.27
N GLU A 34 -17.52 7.18 42.02
CA GLU A 34 -18.21 8.02 43.01
C GLU A 34 -17.69 7.88 44.46
N LEU A 35 -16.70 7.03 44.72
CA LEU A 35 -16.14 6.88 46.07
C LEU A 35 -14.73 7.48 46.15
N GLU A 36 -14.59 8.51 47.00
CA GLU A 36 -13.29 9.07 47.39
C GLU A 36 -12.40 7.97 48.01
N PHE A 37 -11.21 7.81 47.45
CA PHE A 37 -10.21 6.87 47.92
C PHE A 37 -9.53 7.42 49.18
N ASP A 38 -9.88 6.85 50.34
CA ASP A 38 -9.21 7.09 51.62
C ASP A 38 -8.08 6.05 51.81
N PRO A 39 -6.79 6.43 51.69
CA PRO A 39 -5.67 5.50 51.66
C PRO A 39 -5.35 4.83 53.02
N LEU A 40 -6.10 5.10 54.09
CA LEU A 40 -5.77 4.62 55.44
C LEU A 40 -6.75 3.59 56.05
N LYS A 41 -7.71 3.05 55.30
CA LYS A 41 -8.58 1.97 55.81
C LYS A 41 -8.08 0.57 55.44
N PRO A 42 -7.72 -0.30 56.41
CA PRO A 42 -7.37 -1.68 56.13
C PRO A 42 -8.61 -2.50 55.73
N VAL A 43 -8.54 -3.17 54.59
CA VAL A 43 -9.62 -4.02 54.05
C VAL A 43 -9.72 -5.29 54.90
N GLN A 44 -10.78 -5.38 55.72
CA GLN A 44 -11.15 -6.60 56.44
C GLN A 44 -11.74 -7.64 55.46
N LYS A 45 -11.22 -8.87 55.53
CA LYS A 45 -11.78 -10.03 54.83
C LYS A 45 -12.93 -10.61 55.66
N THR A 46 -14.15 -10.55 55.14
CA THR A 46 -15.26 -11.39 55.63
C THR A 46 -15.53 -12.53 54.65
N SER A 47 -15.87 -13.67 55.25
CA SER A 47 -15.88 -15.01 54.70
C SER A 47 -17.29 -15.55 54.47
N SER A 48 -17.43 -16.37 53.41
CA SER A 48 -18.37 -17.51 53.23
C SER A 48 -19.84 -17.25 52.78
N PRO A 49 -20.59 -18.24 52.23
CA PRO A 49 -20.21 -19.54 51.62
C PRO A 49 -20.91 -19.94 50.29
N LEU A 50 -20.31 -20.93 49.59
CA LEU A 50 -20.89 -22.04 48.80
C LEU A 50 -22.02 -21.79 47.77
N VAL A 51 -21.64 -21.77 46.47
CA VAL A 51 -22.30 -22.57 45.42
C VAL A 51 -21.21 -23.18 44.50
N ARG A 52 -21.38 -24.46 44.17
CA ARG A 52 -20.42 -25.34 43.50
C ARG A 52 -20.05 -24.88 42.07
N ARG A 53 -18.72 -24.76 41.87
CA ARG A 53 -17.88 -24.87 40.67
C ARG A 53 -18.54 -25.36 39.36
N VAL A 54 -18.41 -24.54 38.32
CA VAL A 54 -17.86 -24.95 37.03
C VAL A 54 -16.56 -24.17 36.83
N LEU A 55 -15.42 -24.86 36.91
CA LEU A 55 -14.09 -24.28 36.72
C LEU A 55 -13.84 -24.07 35.21
N ARG A 56 -13.69 -22.81 34.79
CA ARG A 56 -12.85 -22.43 33.64
C ARG A 56 -11.72 -21.52 34.14
N PRO A 57 -10.52 -21.55 33.53
CA PRO A 57 -9.38 -20.80 34.01
C PRO A 57 -9.61 -19.30 33.88
N SER A 58 -9.36 -18.59 34.97
CA SER A 58 -9.37 -17.14 35.07
C SER A 58 -8.17 -16.53 34.34
N ALA A 59 -8.43 -15.69 33.34
CA ALA A 59 -7.48 -14.70 32.86
C ALA A 59 -8.22 -13.53 32.17
N ASP A 60 -9.06 -12.82 32.92
CA ASP A 60 -9.51 -11.48 32.52
C ASP A 60 -9.36 -10.52 33.71
N LYS A 61 -8.17 -9.94 33.79
CA LYS A 61 -7.87 -8.70 34.51
C LYS A 61 -6.78 -7.96 33.72
N ALA A 62 -7.17 -7.38 32.58
CA ALA A 62 -6.50 -6.26 31.91
C ALA A 62 -7.32 -5.85 30.67
N ALA A 63 -8.53 -5.33 30.87
CA ALA A 63 -9.36 -4.79 29.80
C ALA A 63 -9.75 -3.35 30.12
N HIS A 64 -8.74 -2.50 30.30
CA HIS A 64 -8.84 -1.05 30.15
C HIS A 64 -7.43 -0.51 29.88
N GLU A 65 -6.91 -0.82 28.70
CA GLU A 65 -5.96 -0.03 27.91
C GLU A 65 -5.56 -0.87 26.69
N SER A 66 -5.48 -0.20 25.54
CA SER A 66 -5.04 -0.73 24.24
C SER A 66 -6.02 -1.64 23.47
N SER A 67 -6.15 -1.35 22.19
CA SER A 67 -6.74 -2.24 21.18
C SER A 67 -6.11 -3.64 21.26
N ASN A 68 -6.88 -4.71 20.99
CA ASN A 68 -6.38 -6.08 20.77
C ASN A 68 -5.38 -6.24 19.59
N PHE A 69 -4.90 -5.12 19.04
CA PHE A 69 -3.91 -4.99 17.97
C PHE A 69 -2.73 -4.09 18.36
N ALA A 70 -2.51 -3.82 19.65
CA ALA A 70 -1.31 -3.11 20.06
C ALA A 70 -0.09 -4.02 19.80
N PRO A 71 0.81 -3.70 18.85
CA PRO A 71 2.10 -4.38 18.81
C PRO A 71 2.83 -4.11 20.14
N PRO A 72 3.75 -4.99 20.56
CA PRO A 72 4.65 -4.66 21.67
C PRO A 72 5.29 -3.29 21.40
N ALA A 73 5.34 -2.45 22.44
CA ALA A 73 5.78 -1.06 22.34
C ALA A 73 7.07 -0.97 21.49
N ALA A 74 7.05 -0.14 20.45
CA ALA A 74 8.12 -0.06 19.44
C ALA A 74 9.50 0.19 20.05
N ASP A 75 9.55 0.88 21.20
CA ASP A 75 10.77 1.20 21.93
C ASP A 75 11.27 0.04 22.81
N ALA A 76 10.40 -0.87 23.25
CA ALA A 76 10.76 -2.02 24.08
C ALA A 76 11.48 -3.12 23.28
N ILE A 77 11.21 -3.23 21.98
CA ILE A 77 11.79 -4.26 21.12
C ILE A 77 13.24 -3.95 20.77
N VAL A 78 13.55 -2.66 20.56
CA VAL A 78 14.91 -2.19 20.21
C VAL A 78 15.77 -2.02 21.47
N SER A 79 15.19 -1.61 22.60
CA SER A 79 15.94 -1.42 23.86
C SER A 79 16.40 -2.74 24.52
N VAL A 80 15.67 -3.84 24.34
CA VAL A 80 16.11 -5.18 24.81
C VAL A 80 17.33 -5.68 24.02
N ILE A 81 17.59 -5.15 22.82
CA ILE A 81 18.74 -5.53 21.98
C ILE A 81 19.98 -4.68 22.30
N ILE A 82 19.80 -3.45 22.80
CA ILE A 82 20.91 -2.50 23.01
C ILE A 82 21.47 -2.57 24.44
N ALA A 83 20.68 -2.99 25.43
CA ALA A 83 21.02 -2.82 26.85
C ALA A 83 22.22 -3.66 27.36
N ASP A 84 22.66 -4.70 26.65
CA ASP A 84 23.80 -5.55 27.06
C ASP A 84 24.98 -5.52 26.05
N SER A 85 24.98 -4.60 25.08
CA SER A 85 26.06 -4.51 24.09
C SER A 85 27.30 -3.82 24.68
N ASP A 86 28.39 -4.59 24.77
CA ASP A 86 29.75 -4.14 25.09
C ASP A 86 30.12 -2.92 24.20
N PRO A 87 30.69 -1.82 24.72
CA PRO A 87 31.11 -0.68 23.90
C PRO A 87 32.13 -1.01 22.77
N ALA A 88 32.59 -2.26 22.70
CA ALA A 88 33.37 -2.82 21.61
C ALA A 88 32.54 -3.48 20.49
N ALA A 89 31.20 -3.31 20.47
CA ALA A 89 30.32 -3.87 19.44
C ALA A 89 30.85 -3.55 18.03
N ASP A 90 31.11 -4.61 17.28
CA ASP A 90 31.73 -4.56 15.96
C ASP A 90 30.88 -3.71 15.01
N ARG A 91 31.52 -2.93 14.12
CA ARG A 91 30.80 -2.05 13.16
C ARG A 91 29.72 -2.78 12.35
N ASP A 92 29.90 -4.08 12.17
CA ASP A 92 28.99 -4.95 11.45
C ASP A 92 27.68 -5.16 12.23
N GLU A 93 27.72 -5.32 13.56
CA GLU A 93 26.55 -5.55 14.41
C GLU A 93 25.61 -4.32 14.43
N LEU A 94 26.20 -3.12 14.53
CA LEU A 94 25.47 -1.85 14.41
C LEU A 94 24.82 -1.67 13.03
N THR A 95 25.46 -2.18 11.98
CA THR A 95 24.95 -2.11 10.61
C THR A 95 23.75 -3.03 10.42
N PHE A 96 23.80 -4.26 10.93
CA PHE A 96 22.68 -5.22 10.86
C PHE A 96 21.46 -4.76 11.68
N SER A 97 21.67 -4.25 12.89
CA SER A 97 20.59 -3.70 13.72
C SER A 97 19.88 -2.52 13.05
N ARG A 98 20.65 -1.66 12.35
CA ARG A 98 20.09 -0.56 11.56
C ARG A 98 19.30 -1.06 10.35
N GLU A 99 19.81 -2.02 9.59
CA GLU A 99 19.10 -2.61 8.46
C GLU A 99 17.77 -3.26 8.87
N LEU A 100 17.78 -4.03 9.96
CA LEU A 100 16.58 -4.66 10.51
C LEU A 100 15.53 -3.61 10.91
N THR A 101 15.95 -2.54 11.59
CA THR A 101 15.06 -1.46 12.00
C THR A 101 14.46 -0.73 10.80
N ILE A 102 15.27 -0.44 9.78
CA ILE A 102 14.79 0.19 8.53
C ILE A 102 13.76 -0.72 7.84
N ALA A 103 14.07 -2.01 7.71
CA ALA A 103 13.19 -2.98 7.06
C ALA A 103 11.87 -3.15 7.82
N ARG A 104 11.92 -3.23 9.16
CA ARG A 104 10.76 -3.30 10.03
C ARG A 104 9.86 -2.07 9.87
N ASN A 105 10.44 -0.87 9.94
CA ASN A 105 9.70 0.38 9.77
C ASN A 105 9.08 0.49 8.38
N GLY A 106 9.81 0.03 7.35
CA GLY A 106 9.30 -0.10 5.99
C GLY A 106 8.10 -1.03 5.89
N ALA A 107 8.16 -2.21 6.51
CA ALA A 107 7.05 -3.16 6.57
C ALA A 107 5.84 -2.57 7.30
N MET A 108 6.03 -1.98 8.48
CA MET A 108 4.97 -1.37 9.28
C MET A 108 4.21 -0.29 8.52
N ARG A 109 4.91 0.67 7.89
CA ARG A 109 4.28 1.72 7.07
C ARG A 109 3.40 1.17 5.94
N ASN A 110 3.76 0.01 5.38
CA ASN A 110 2.98 -0.61 4.31
C ASN A 110 1.85 -1.52 4.83
N VAL A 111 1.89 -1.90 6.10
CA VAL A 111 0.90 -2.75 6.78
C VAL A 111 -0.19 -1.91 7.46
N GLU A 112 0.15 -0.73 7.99
CA GLU A 112 -0.78 0.21 8.61
C GLU A 112 -2.04 0.49 7.78
N PRO A 113 -1.97 0.74 6.45
CA PRO A 113 -3.18 0.92 5.65
C PRO A 113 -4.14 -0.27 5.73
N TRP A 114 -3.61 -1.50 5.81
CA TRP A 114 -4.41 -2.72 5.90
C TRP A 114 -5.06 -2.89 7.28
N ARG A 115 -4.36 -2.49 8.33
CA ARG A 115 -4.90 -2.46 9.70
C ARG A 115 -6.04 -1.44 9.79
N ALA A 116 -5.82 -0.22 9.30
CA ALA A 116 -6.83 0.83 9.28
C ALA A 116 -8.07 0.44 8.45
N GLU A 117 -7.88 -0.19 7.27
CA GLU A 117 -9.00 -0.70 6.46
C GLU A 117 -9.79 -1.79 7.20
N SER A 118 -9.12 -2.67 7.94
CA SER A 118 -9.76 -3.74 8.70
C SER A 118 -10.53 -3.19 9.90
N GLU A 119 -9.96 -2.21 10.61
CA GLU A 119 -10.62 -1.50 11.70
C GLU A 119 -11.85 -0.72 11.21
N LEU A 120 -11.75 -0.05 10.06
CA LEU A 120 -12.87 0.64 9.43
C LEU A 120 -14.01 -0.34 9.11
N LYS A 121 -13.70 -1.50 8.53
CA LYS A 121 -14.71 -2.55 8.29
C LYS A 121 -15.33 -3.08 9.57
N PHE A 122 -14.53 -3.26 10.61
CA PHE A 122 -15.03 -3.68 11.93
C PHE A 122 -15.96 -2.62 12.52
N ALA A 123 -15.60 -1.34 12.46
CA ALA A 123 -16.43 -0.23 12.94
C ALA A 123 -17.73 -0.09 12.13
N GLN A 124 -17.69 -0.25 10.81
CA GLN A 124 -18.88 -0.26 9.94
C GLN A 124 -19.84 -1.39 10.32
N ASN A 125 -19.32 -2.61 10.54
CA ASN A 125 -20.14 -3.74 10.98
C ASN A 125 -20.68 -3.53 12.40
N GLY A 126 -19.88 -2.94 13.29
CA GLY A 126 -20.30 -2.57 14.65
C GLY A 126 -21.45 -1.56 14.64
N LYS A 127 -21.40 -0.55 13.77
CA LYS A 127 -22.49 0.41 13.57
C LYS A 127 -23.76 -0.27 13.05
N ARG A 128 -23.66 -1.12 12.02
CA ARG A 128 -24.82 -1.87 11.51
C ARG A 128 -25.45 -2.76 12.58
N ALA A 129 -24.61 -3.40 13.40
CA ALA A 129 -25.09 -4.21 14.52
C ALA A 129 -25.76 -3.35 15.60
N ALA A 130 -25.23 -2.15 15.86
CA ALA A 130 -25.85 -1.20 16.78
C ALA A 130 -27.21 -0.70 16.25
N GLU A 131 -27.34 -0.41 14.96
CA GLU A 131 -28.61 0.04 14.38
C GLU A 131 -29.67 -1.06 14.32
N GLY A 132 -29.25 -2.31 14.07
CA GLY A 132 -30.14 -3.48 13.97
C GLY A 132 -30.37 -4.23 15.28
N GLY A 133 -29.76 -3.79 16.38
CA GLY A 133 -29.87 -4.44 17.70
C GLY A 133 -31.27 -4.33 18.29
N ARG A 134 -31.63 -5.29 19.15
CA ARG A 134 -32.81 -5.18 20.01
C ARG A 134 -32.37 -4.59 21.35
N TYR A 135 -33.00 -3.48 21.73
CA TYR A 135 -32.69 -2.75 22.95
C TYR A 135 -33.87 -2.79 23.91
N LEU A 136 -33.58 -2.67 25.21
CA LEU A 136 -34.60 -2.64 26.27
C LEU A 136 -35.32 -1.28 26.31
N ASP A 137 -34.59 -0.20 25.99
CA ASP A 137 -35.07 1.18 25.98
C ASP A 137 -34.36 2.01 24.88
N ASP A 138 -34.97 3.13 24.50
CA ASP A 138 -34.49 4.01 23.43
C ASP A 138 -33.21 4.79 23.82
N ASP A 139 -32.98 5.04 25.11
CA ASP A 139 -31.78 5.74 25.59
C ASP A 139 -30.52 4.86 25.40
N THR A 140 -30.61 3.58 25.76
CA THR A 140 -29.56 2.58 25.55
C THR A 140 -29.28 2.39 24.06
N ARG A 141 -30.33 2.38 23.23
CA ARG A 141 -30.20 2.33 21.77
C ARG A 141 -29.42 3.53 21.25
N THR A 142 -29.82 4.74 21.64
CA THR A 142 -29.20 5.99 21.20
C THR A 142 -27.73 6.04 21.61
N ARG A 143 -27.42 5.75 22.88
CA ARG A 143 -26.04 5.72 23.39
C ARG A 143 -25.16 4.69 22.69
N THR A 144 -25.71 3.52 22.36
CA THR A 144 -24.97 2.47 21.64
C THR A 144 -24.65 2.89 20.20
N ILE A 145 -25.59 3.55 19.53
CA ILE A 145 -25.39 4.10 18.18
C ILE A 145 -24.35 5.21 18.21
N GLU A 146 -24.42 6.15 19.17
CA GLU A 146 -23.44 7.23 19.33
C GLU A 146 -22.01 6.72 19.55
N ILE A 147 -21.84 5.68 20.38
CA ILE A 147 -20.54 5.03 20.58
C ILE A 147 -20.03 4.40 19.28
N ALA A 148 -20.92 3.74 18.52
CA ALA A 148 -20.56 3.14 17.25
C ALA A 148 -20.20 4.19 16.18
N ASP A 149 -20.91 5.31 16.15
CA ASP A 149 -20.62 6.45 15.27
C ASP A 149 -19.28 7.11 15.61
N SER A 150 -18.98 7.31 16.90
CA SER A 150 -17.68 7.81 17.33
C SER A 150 -16.54 6.88 16.92
N ARG A 151 -16.73 5.56 17.05
CA ARG A 151 -15.74 4.56 16.59
C ARG A 151 -15.57 4.57 15.08
N LEU A 152 -16.66 4.68 14.33
CA LEU A 152 -16.61 4.76 12.86
C LEU A 152 -15.87 6.02 12.40
N ALA A 153 -16.16 7.17 13.01
CA ALA A 153 -15.48 8.42 12.69
C ALA A 153 -13.96 8.35 12.97
N LYS A 154 -13.56 7.75 14.10
CA LYS A 154 -12.14 7.53 14.43
C LYS A 154 -11.45 6.60 13.43
N ALA A 155 -12.08 5.47 13.10
CA ALA A 155 -11.53 4.51 12.14
C ALA A 155 -11.44 5.10 10.72
N GLN A 156 -12.41 5.94 10.33
CA GLN A 156 -12.39 6.65 9.05
C GLN A 156 -11.23 7.65 9.00
N ALA A 157 -11.06 8.48 10.03
CA ALA A 157 -9.95 9.42 10.12
C ALA A 157 -8.57 8.72 10.07
N ALA A 158 -8.44 7.59 10.76
CA ALA A 158 -7.22 6.77 10.72
C ALA A 158 -6.96 6.18 9.31
N SER A 159 -7.99 5.67 8.64
CA SER A 159 -7.88 5.17 7.27
C SER A 159 -7.50 6.26 6.28
N ASP A 160 -8.07 7.46 6.43
CA ASP A 160 -7.79 8.60 5.55
C ASP A 160 -6.36 9.14 5.75
N ALA A 161 -5.86 9.12 6.99
CA ALA A 161 -4.50 9.57 7.32
C ALA A 161 -3.40 8.66 6.72
N VAL A 162 -3.66 7.35 6.67
CA VAL A 162 -2.65 6.36 6.25
C VAL A 162 -2.71 6.10 4.73
N GLY A 163 -3.86 6.34 4.10
CA GLY A 163 -4.04 6.24 2.65
C GLY A 163 -4.32 4.82 2.14
N PRO A 164 -4.26 4.59 0.81
CA PRO A 164 -4.75 3.36 0.20
C PRO A 164 -3.82 2.15 0.43
N THR A 165 -4.41 0.97 0.55
CA THR A 165 -3.69 -0.31 0.63
C THR A 165 -2.97 -0.66 -0.68
N LYS A 166 -1.71 -1.10 -0.59
CA LYS A 166 -0.85 -1.40 -1.76
C LYS A 166 -0.25 -2.80 -1.67
N TYR A 167 -1.03 -3.80 -2.05
CA TYR A 167 -0.69 -5.22 -1.88
C TYR A 167 0.74 -5.58 -2.29
N ALA A 168 1.12 -5.32 -3.55
CA ALA A 168 2.45 -5.69 -4.05
C ALA A 168 3.61 -5.00 -3.28
N GLN A 169 3.42 -3.75 -2.84
CA GLN A 169 4.42 -3.03 -2.06
C GLN A 169 4.51 -3.59 -0.64
N THR A 170 3.37 -3.89 -0.02
CA THR A 170 3.32 -4.53 1.30
C THR A 170 4.00 -5.90 1.30
N VAL A 171 3.75 -6.74 0.29
CA VAL A 171 4.40 -8.06 0.18
C VAL A 171 5.93 -7.92 0.05
N ARG A 172 6.41 -6.98 -0.78
CA ARG A 172 7.85 -6.70 -0.94
C ARG A 172 8.49 -6.22 0.37
N ALA A 173 7.86 -5.26 1.05
CA ALA A 173 8.37 -4.75 2.33
C ALA A 173 8.42 -5.84 3.42
N LEU A 174 7.41 -6.71 3.50
CA LEU A 174 7.41 -7.84 4.42
C LEU A 174 8.49 -8.87 4.09
N ARG A 175 8.73 -9.12 2.80
CA ARG A 175 9.82 -9.99 2.35
C ARG A 175 11.17 -9.43 2.74
N ASP A 176 11.40 -8.14 2.51
CA ASP A 176 12.67 -7.49 2.84
C ASP A 176 12.91 -7.50 4.36
N TYR A 177 11.85 -7.34 5.16
CA TYR A 177 11.93 -7.55 6.61
C TYR A 177 12.25 -9.01 6.97
N ALA A 178 11.61 -10.00 6.34
CA ALA A 178 11.93 -11.41 6.56
C ALA A 178 13.39 -11.76 6.21
N VAL A 179 13.94 -11.17 5.14
CA VAL A 179 15.36 -11.32 4.77
C VAL A 179 16.27 -10.68 5.81
N ALA A 180 15.93 -9.48 6.30
CA ALA A 180 16.71 -8.82 7.36
C ALA A 180 16.70 -9.63 8.67
N ILE A 181 15.55 -10.20 9.06
CA ILE A 181 15.44 -11.10 10.21
C ILE A 181 16.34 -12.32 10.03
N ALA A 182 16.28 -12.98 8.86
CA ALA A 182 17.10 -14.16 8.59
C ALA A 182 18.60 -13.87 8.68
N LYS A 183 19.05 -12.70 8.22
CA LYS A 183 20.44 -12.25 8.37
C LYS A 183 20.82 -12.04 9.85
N GLN A 184 19.98 -11.33 10.62
CA GLN A 184 20.23 -11.07 12.05
C GLN A 184 20.30 -12.37 12.87
N VAL A 185 19.38 -13.30 12.61
CA VAL A 185 19.35 -14.59 13.32
C VAL A 185 20.55 -15.47 12.91
N ALA A 186 21.07 -15.32 11.69
CA ALA A 186 22.25 -16.03 11.23
C ALA A 186 23.57 -15.48 11.80
N SER A 187 23.64 -14.17 12.08
CA SER A 187 24.82 -13.54 12.68
C SER A 187 24.93 -13.78 14.18
N GLU A 188 23.83 -14.12 14.86
CA GLU A 188 23.84 -14.41 16.29
C GLU A 188 24.55 -15.73 16.60
N SER A 189 25.55 -15.65 17.48
CA SER A 189 26.41 -16.79 17.83
C SER A 189 25.92 -17.53 19.06
N ASP A 190 25.30 -16.83 20.01
CA ASP A 190 24.73 -17.46 21.21
C ASP A 190 23.40 -18.14 20.86
N PRO A 191 23.28 -19.48 21.01
CA PRO A 191 22.06 -20.20 20.69
C PRO A 191 20.85 -19.74 21.51
N THR A 192 21.05 -19.30 22.76
CA THR A 192 19.96 -18.87 23.64
C THR A 192 19.41 -17.52 23.22
N VAL A 193 20.29 -16.57 22.91
CA VAL A 193 19.92 -15.25 22.40
C VAL A 193 19.30 -15.39 21.02
N LYS A 194 19.89 -16.23 20.15
CA LYS A 194 19.38 -16.53 18.82
C LYS A 194 17.93 -17.03 18.86
N ASP A 195 17.61 -17.99 19.73
CA ASP A 195 16.25 -18.50 19.86
C ASP A 195 15.27 -17.44 20.38
N LYS A 196 15.68 -16.62 21.35
CA LYS A 196 14.86 -15.53 21.89
C LYS A 196 14.56 -14.46 20.82
N VAL A 197 15.59 -14.05 20.06
CA VAL A 197 15.49 -13.07 18.98
C VAL A 197 14.66 -13.62 17.83
N ALA A 198 14.93 -14.86 17.39
CA ALA A 198 14.17 -15.53 16.34
C ALA A 198 12.69 -15.66 16.72
N ARG A 199 12.39 -16.02 17.97
CA ARG A 199 11.01 -16.06 18.49
C ARG A 199 10.34 -14.70 18.37
N HIS A 200 10.95 -13.65 18.91
CA HIS A 200 10.33 -12.33 18.92
C HIS A 200 10.07 -11.80 17.50
N LEU A 201 11.06 -11.90 16.62
CA LEU A 201 10.97 -11.41 15.25
C LEU A 201 10.02 -12.25 14.38
N ALA A 202 9.95 -13.57 14.59
CA ALA A 202 8.98 -14.43 13.92
C ALA A 202 7.54 -14.05 14.28
N ILE A 203 7.28 -13.76 15.57
CA ILE A 203 5.97 -13.34 16.04
C ILE A 203 5.58 -11.99 15.43
N ASP A 204 6.48 -11.01 15.45
CA ASP A 204 6.26 -9.68 14.88
C ASP A 204 5.93 -9.77 13.38
N LEU A 205 6.72 -10.53 12.61
CA LEU A 205 6.48 -10.76 11.18
C LEU A 205 5.15 -11.47 10.91
N GLU A 206 4.81 -12.52 11.67
CA GLU A 206 3.54 -13.25 11.54
C GLU A 206 2.32 -12.35 11.79
N LEU A 207 2.37 -11.52 12.82
CA LEU A 207 1.31 -10.57 13.13
C LEU A 207 1.13 -9.54 12.01
N MET A 208 2.23 -9.09 11.40
CA MET A 208 2.16 -8.23 10.22
C MET A 208 1.56 -8.96 9.00
N VAL A 209 1.98 -10.20 8.74
CA VAL A 209 1.45 -11.01 7.62
C VAL A 209 -0.06 -11.24 7.78
N ARG A 210 -0.53 -11.59 8.98
CA ARG A 210 -1.96 -11.77 9.32
C ARG A 210 -2.81 -10.54 9.09
N SER A 211 -2.24 -9.36 9.30
CA SER A 211 -2.97 -8.11 9.09
C SER A 211 -3.19 -7.75 7.62
N VAL A 212 -2.50 -8.42 6.68
CA VAL A 212 -2.68 -8.22 5.24
C VAL A 212 -3.65 -9.25 4.69
N LYS A 213 -4.76 -8.77 4.13
CA LYS A 213 -5.83 -9.63 3.58
C LYS A 213 -5.28 -10.58 2.52
N ASN A 214 -5.62 -11.87 2.62
CA ASN A 214 -5.23 -12.94 1.70
C ASN A 214 -3.71 -13.15 1.56
N LEU A 215 -2.90 -12.62 2.49
CA LEU A 215 -1.46 -12.86 2.44
C LEU A 215 -1.08 -14.25 2.97
N GLU A 216 -1.85 -14.83 3.88
CA GLU A 216 -1.63 -16.20 4.35
C GLU A 216 -1.96 -17.24 3.27
N LYS A 217 -2.87 -16.92 2.35
CA LYS A 217 -3.29 -17.83 1.29
C LYS A 217 -2.21 -17.95 0.23
N GLY A 218 -1.65 -19.14 0.08
CA GLY A 218 -0.44 -19.35 -0.70
C GLY A 218 -0.64 -20.10 -2.02
N VAL A 219 0.48 -20.14 -2.73
CA VAL A 219 0.74 -20.83 -4.00
C VAL A 219 0.60 -22.34 -3.95
N THR A 220 1.46 -22.84 -3.09
CA THR A 220 1.81 -24.23 -2.85
C THR A 220 1.09 -24.77 -1.61
N GLY A 221 0.05 -24.07 -1.16
CA GLY A 221 -0.67 -24.28 0.08
C GLY A 221 -0.77 -22.99 0.88
N ASP A 222 -1.74 -22.93 1.79
CA ASP A 222 -1.83 -21.82 2.74
C ASP A 222 -0.67 -21.90 3.73
N LEU A 223 -0.15 -20.73 4.12
CA LEU A 223 0.82 -20.65 5.20
C LEU A 223 0.13 -21.21 6.47
N PRO A 224 0.60 -22.33 7.03
CA PRO A 224 -0.14 -23.01 8.10
C PRO A 224 -0.24 -22.08 9.30
N VAL A 225 -1.42 -21.99 9.90
CA VAL A 225 -1.64 -21.15 11.08
C VAL A 225 -0.91 -21.78 12.25
N VAL A 226 0.13 -21.10 12.74
CA VAL A 226 0.85 -21.53 13.93
C VAL A 226 0.19 -20.90 15.15
N ASN A 227 -0.06 -21.72 16.18
CA ASN A 227 -0.41 -21.20 17.49
C ASN A 227 0.82 -20.52 18.08
N VAL A 228 0.79 -19.20 18.13
CA VAL A 228 1.90 -18.37 18.60
C VAL A 228 2.19 -18.58 20.09
N GLN A 229 1.23 -19.15 20.82
CA GLN A 229 1.34 -19.45 22.25
C GLN A 229 2.08 -20.76 22.53
N GLU A 230 2.18 -21.66 21.55
CA GLU A 230 2.87 -22.94 21.69
C GLU A 230 4.32 -22.84 21.20
N PRO A 231 5.24 -23.66 21.75
CA PRO A 231 6.61 -23.74 21.24
C PRO A 231 6.61 -24.35 19.83
N PHE A 232 7.28 -23.68 18.90
CA PHE A 232 7.52 -24.18 17.54
C PHE A 232 8.93 -23.75 17.08
N ASP A 233 9.44 -24.40 16.05
CA ASP A 233 10.73 -24.03 15.45
C ASP A 233 10.61 -22.67 14.72
N TYR A 234 11.11 -21.62 15.38
CA TYR A 234 11.06 -20.24 14.90
C TYR A 234 11.92 -20.03 13.65
N CYS A 235 13.09 -20.68 13.58
CA CYS A 235 14.00 -20.56 12.43
C CYS A 235 13.37 -21.20 11.19
N ALA A 236 12.86 -22.43 11.31
CA ALA A 236 12.16 -23.09 10.22
C ALA A 236 10.85 -22.38 9.86
N ARG A 237 10.21 -21.70 10.82
CA ARG A 237 9.02 -20.89 10.52
C ARG A 237 9.37 -19.63 9.73
N LEU A 238 10.41 -18.89 10.13
CA LEU A 238 10.89 -17.71 9.41
C LEU A 238 11.27 -18.03 7.97
N ALA A 239 11.99 -19.14 7.75
CA ALA A 239 12.31 -19.62 6.41
C ALA A 239 11.04 -19.86 5.56
N ARG A 240 10.05 -20.58 6.11
CA ARG A 240 8.77 -20.82 5.41
C ARG A 240 8.01 -19.53 5.07
N VAL A 241 7.97 -18.56 6.00
CA VAL A 241 7.31 -17.27 5.74
C VAL A 241 8.05 -16.49 4.65
N LYS A 242 9.38 -16.47 4.70
CA LYS A 242 10.22 -15.83 3.68
C LYS A 242 9.96 -16.44 2.31
N ASP A 243 10.05 -17.76 2.17
CA ASP A 243 9.88 -18.47 0.90
C ASP A 243 8.46 -18.23 0.34
N HIS A 244 7.44 -18.25 1.21
CA HIS A 244 6.06 -17.93 0.82
C HIS A 244 5.89 -16.49 0.28
N LEU A 245 6.57 -15.52 0.89
CA LEU A 245 6.55 -14.13 0.42
C LEU A 245 7.32 -13.98 -0.91
N GLU A 246 8.44 -14.70 -1.08
CA GLU A 246 9.21 -14.72 -2.32
C GLU A 246 8.40 -15.34 -3.48
N ASP A 247 7.71 -16.46 -3.24
CA ASP A 247 6.80 -17.08 -4.20
C ASP A 247 5.68 -16.12 -4.63
N LYS A 248 5.10 -15.37 -3.69
CA LYS A 248 4.09 -14.35 -4.00
C LYS A 248 4.65 -13.22 -4.83
N ILE A 249 5.84 -12.71 -4.52
CA ILE A 249 6.50 -11.66 -5.30
C ILE A 249 6.77 -12.14 -6.72
N SER A 250 7.31 -13.37 -6.85
CA SER A 250 7.58 -13.99 -8.15
C SER A 250 6.30 -14.04 -9.01
N ARG A 251 5.16 -14.40 -8.42
CA ARG A 251 3.87 -14.42 -9.12
C ARG A 251 3.33 -13.03 -9.45
N ILE A 252 3.47 -12.07 -8.54
CA ILE A 252 3.06 -10.68 -8.81
C ILE A 252 3.86 -10.15 -10.01
N ASN A 253 5.17 -10.38 -10.02
CA ASN A 253 6.03 -9.98 -11.13
C ASN A 253 5.65 -10.73 -12.41
N SER A 254 5.51 -12.06 -12.37
CA SER A 254 5.10 -12.86 -13.53
C SER A 254 3.74 -12.43 -14.11
N ASN A 255 2.78 -12.07 -13.26
CA ASN A 255 1.47 -11.56 -13.71
C ASN A 255 1.57 -10.15 -14.28
N GLN A 256 2.44 -9.30 -13.73
CA GLN A 256 2.75 -7.99 -14.30
C GLN A 256 3.38 -8.16 -15.68
N ASP A 257 4.38 -9.02 -15.80
CA ASP A 257 5.08 -9.30 -17.06
C ASP A 257 4.10 -9.83 -18.12
N ARG A 258 3.30 -10.85 -17.79
CA ARG A 258 2.26 -11.35 -18.71
C ARG A 258 1.24 -10.29 -19.13
N ARG A 259 0.88 -9.38 -18.23
CA ARG A 259 -0.04 -8.28 -18.56
C ARG A 259 0.64 -7.26 -19.48
N LEU A 260 1.92 -7.00 -19.27
CA LEU A 260 2.73 -6.12 -20.12
C LEU A 260 2.90 -6.73 -21.50
N ASP A 261 3.23 -8.02 -21.59
CA ASP A 261 3.39 -8.73 -22.85
C ASP A 261 2.08 -8.70 -23.65
N ARG A 262 0.93 -8.99 -23.02
CA ARG A 262 -0.38 -8.86 -23.68
C ARG A 262 -0.68 -7.44 -24.16
N LEU A 263 -0.28 -6.42 -23.39
CA LEU A 263 -0.47 -5.03 -23.78
C LEU A 263 0.37 -4.70 -25.02
N VAL A 264 1.58 -5.23 -25.08
CA VAL A 264 2.43 -5.05 -26.26
C VAL A 264 1.88 -5.85 -27.46
N GLU A 265 1.42 -7.08 -27.26
CA GLU A 265 0.79 -7.90 -28.31
C GLU A 265 -0.47 -7.24 -28.90
N GLN A 266 -1.28 -6.58 -28.06
CA GLN A 266 -2.51 -5.92 -28.50
C GLN A 266 -2.26 -4.61 -29.26
N ASN A 267 -1.08 -4.00 -29.08
CA ASN A 267 -0.75 -2.72 -29.70
C ASN A 267 0.34 -2.90 -30.76
N SER A 268 -0.05 -2.83 -32.03
CA SER A 268 0.85 -3.03 -33.17
C SER A 268 2.07 -2.10 -33.15
N ILE A 269 1.92 -0.87 -32.65
CA ILE A 269 3.02 0.11 -32.54
C ILE A 269 4.02 -0.32 -31.46
N LEU A 270 3.54 -0.74 -30.28
CA LEU A 270 4.40 -1.23 -29.22
C LEU A 270 5.11 -2.53 -29.62
N ALA A 271 4.43 -3.44 -30.30
CA ALA A 271 5.02 -4.67 -30.82
C ALA A 271 6.12 -4.39 -31.86
N GLN A 272 5.87 -3.47 -32.79
CA GLN A 272 6.88 -3.04 -33.77
C GLN A 272 8.09 -2.40 -33.09
N LEU A 273 7.88 -1.53 -32.09
CA LEU A 273 8.97 -0.94 -31.33
C LEU A 273 9.76 -1.98 -30.53
N GLN A 274 9.10 -2.99 -29.96
CA GLN A 274 9.77 -4.08 -29.24
C GLN A 274 10.64 -4.91 -30.18
N ASN A 275 10.13 -5.26 -31.37
CA ASN A 275 10.89 -6.01 -32.38
C ASN A 275 12.10 -5.23 -32.90
N ARG A 276 11.97 -3.90 -32.98
CA ARG A 276 13.03 -3.00 -33.45
C ARG A 276 13.87 -2.43 -32.31
N LEU A 277 13.74 -2.92 -31.07
CA LEU A 277 14.38 -2.34 -29.90
C LEU A 277 15.91 -2.18 -30.07
N ASN A 278 16.55 -3.15 -30.74
CA ASN A 278 17.99 -3.12 -30.99
C ASN A 278 18.40 -2.04 -32.01
N GLU A 279 17.52 -1.69 -32.95
CA GLU A 279 17.72 -0.66 -33.98
C GLU A 279 17.49 0.76 -33.44
N LEU A 280 16.75 0.89 -32.34
CA LEU A 280 16.43 2.20 -31.77
C LEU A 280 17.71 2.90 -31.25
N PRO A 281 17.81 4.24 -31.39
CA PRO A 281 18.95 5.00 -30.91
C PRO A 281 19.07 4.90 -29.38
N SER A 282 20.26 4.56 -28.88
CA SER A 282 20.50 4.29 -27.46
C SER A 282 20.35 5.52 -26.56
N ASP A 283 20.36 6.73 -27.12
CA ASP A 283 20.09 8.01 -26.46
C ASP A 283 18.69 8.57 -26.82
N GLY A 284 17.86 7.74 -27.47
CA GLY A 284 16.55 8.11 -27.96
C GLY A 284 15.45 8.18 -26.90
N VAL A 285 14.42 8.95 -27.22
CA VAL A 285 13.16 9.05 -26.49
C VAL A 285 12.01 8.88 -27.46
N ILE A 286 11.05 8.03 -27.13
CA ILE A 286 9.87 7.76 -27.97
C ILE A 286 8.67 8.52 -27.43
N PHE A 287 8.01 9.28 -28.30
CA PHE A 287 6.74 9.94 -28.02
C PHE A 287 5.62 9.26 -28.81
N PHE A 288 4.48 9.04 -28.16
CA PHE A 288 3.35 8.35 -28.77
C PHE A 288 2.26 9.31 -29.19
N PHE A 289 1.58 8.97 -30.29
CA PHE A 289 0.48 9.72 -30.89
C PHE A 289 -0.81 8.91 -30.78
N ASN A 290 -1.91 9.59 -30.48
CA ASN A 290 -3.24 8.99 -30.55
C ASN A 290 -3.77 9.00 -32.01
N ARG A 291 -4.93 8.38 -32.26
CA ARG A 291 -5.57 8.41 -33.59
C ARG A 291 -5.95 9.81 -34.09
N GLU A 292 -6.09 10.77 -33.20
CA GLU A 292 -6.35 12.17 -33.55
C GLU A 292 -5.07 12.91 -33.98
N GLY A 293 -3.91 12.25 -33.94
CA GLY A 293 -2.64 12.86 -34.32
C GLY A 293 -2.02 13.75 -33.23
N LEU A 294 -2.45 13.61 -31.98
CA LEU A 294 -1.94 14.37 -30.84
C LEU A 294 -0.98 13.53 -29.99
N ILE A 295 0.01 14.19 -29.40
CA ILE A 295 0.95 13.52 -28.51
C ILE A 295 0.24 13.13 -27.22
N ILE A 296 0.35 11.86 -26.84
CA ILE A 296 -0.28 11.31 -25.64
C ILE A 296 0.37 11.94 -24.40
N LYS A 297 -0.49 12.44 -23.50
CA LYS A 297 -0.10 13.07 -22.25
C LYS A 297 -0.60 12.31 -21.03
N ALA A 298 0.09 12.49 -19.91
CA ALA A 298 -0.34 12.07 -18.59
C ALA A 298 -0.53 13.29 -17.69
N PRO A 299 -1.47 13.26 -16.74
CA PRO A 299 -1.49 14.23 -15.66
C PRO A 299 -0.16 14.16 -14.92
N MET A 300 0.46 15.33 -14.74
CA MET A 300 1.60 15.42 -13.85
C MET A 300 1.14 15.04 -12.46
N SER A 301 1.71 13.97 -11.92
CA SER A 301 1.67 13.73 -10.48
C SER A 301 2.47 14.80 -9.69
N LYS A 302 3.09 15.77 -10.39
CA LYS A 302 3.75 16.98 -9.86
C LYS A 302 4.32 17.88 -10.97
N PRO A 303 4.23 19.23 -10.88
CA PRO A 303 5.08 20.17 -11.62
C PRO A 303 6.53 20.11 -11.12
N GLY A 304 7.27 19.06 -11.47
CA GLY A 304 8.56 18.86 -10.81
C GLY A 304 9.33 17.63 -11.22
N ASN A 305 9.63 17.54 -12.52
CA ASN A 305 10.75 16.81 -13.09
C ASN A 305 10.82 15.29 -12.90
N ILE A 306 11.62 14.71 -13.79
CA ILE A 306 12.30 13.41 -13.77
C ILE A 306 13.04 13.09 -12.44
N LEU A 307 12.83 13.79 -11.30
CA LEU A 307 13.52 13.53 -10.04
C LEU A 307 12.61 13.73 -8.80
N VAL A 308 12.40 12.61 -8.09
CA VAL A 308 12.24 12.38 -6.63
C VAL A 308 11.34 13.31 -5.78
N GLY A 309 10.40 12.68 -5.06
CA GLY A 309 10.04 13.05 -3.68
C GLY A 309 8.82 13.95 -3.46
N VAL A 310 7.98 13.60 -2.47
CA VAL A 310 6.85 14.33 -1.84
C VAL A 310 5.43 14.03 -2.35
N ASP A 311 4.67 13.30 -1.55
CA ASP A 311 3.20 13.14 -1.45
C ASP A 311 2.30 13.08 -2.70
N ARG A 312 1.57 11.96 -2.77
CA ARG A 312 0.64 11.59 -3.83
C ARG A 312 -0.74 12.15 -3.54
N LEU A 313 -1.12 13.25 -4.18
CA LEU A 313 -2.54 13.42 -4.52
C LEU A 313 -2.81 12.55 -5.76
N GLU A 314 -3.38 11.36 -5.56
CA GLU A 314 -3.86 10.53 -6.66
C GLU A 314 -5.11 11.19 -7.27
N TYR A 315 -4.94 11.92 -8.37
CA TYR A 315 -6.08 12.43 -9.13
C TYR A 315 -6.84 11.25 -9.77
N PRO A 316 -8.16 11.18 -9.65
CA PRO A 316 -8.94 10.11 -10.27
C PRO A 316 -8.86 10.24 -11.79
N LYS A 317 -8.04 9.39 -12.43
CA LYS A 317 -7.82 9.36 -13.89
C LYS A 317 -9.13 9.28 -14.69
N SER A 318 -10.19 8.71 -14.13
CA SER A 318 -11.51 8.58 -14.76
C SER A 318 -12.30 9.89 -14.87
N LYS A 319 -11.93 10.94 -14.12
CA LYS A 319 -12.60 12.25 -14.13
C LYS A 319 -11.81 13.32 -14.87
N LEU A 320 -10.60 12.99 -15.33
CA LEU A 320 -9.76 13.91 -16.08
C LEU A 320 -10.25 13.96 -17.52
N ARG A 321 -10.63 15.15 -17.99
CA ARG A 321 -10.91 15.40 -19.39
C ARG A 321 -9.59 15.36 -20.19
N PRO A 322 -9.64 15.13 -21.51
CA PRO A 322 -8.44 15.11 -22.36
C PRO A 322 -7.63 16.42 -22.31
N ASP A 323 -8.27 17.55 -21.95
CA ASP A 323 -7.65 18.88 -21.79
C ASP A 323 -6.88 19.05 -20.48
N GLY A 324 -6.80 18.00 -19.67
CA GLY A 324 -6.17 18.03 -18.36
C GLY A 324 -7.01 18.71 -17.30
N THR A 325 -8.29 18.99 -17.55
CA THR A 325 -9.18 19.57 -16.54
C THR A 325 -10.03 18.51 -15.85
N PHE A 326 -10.38 18.74 -14.58
CA PHE A 326 -11.43 17.99 -13.91
C PHE A 326 -12.26 18.91 -13.02
N VAL A 327 -13.50 18.51 -12.73
CA VAL A 327 -14.38 19.22 -11.81
C VAL A 327 -14.19 18.64 -10.41
N ASN A 328 -13.75 19.46 -9.45
CA ASN A 328 -13.61 19.08 -8.05
C ASN A 328 -14.99 18.88 -7.39
N ARG A 329 -15.03 18.32 -6.18
CA ARG A 329 -16.25 18.16 -5.36
C ARG A 329 -17.00 19.47 -5.14
N ASP A 330 -16.28 20.60 -5.14
CA ASP A 330 -16.83 21.94 -4.96
C ASP A 330 -17.38 22.56 -6.27
N GLY A 331 -17.36 21.82 -7.38
CA GLY A 331 -17.83 22.29 -8.69
C GLY A 331 -16.80 23.13 -9.46
N GLU A 332 -15.63 23.39 -8.90
CA GLU A 332 -14.56 24.15 -9.54
C GLU A 332 -13.83 23.33 -10.61
N THR A 333 -13.50 23.97 -11.75
CA THR A 333 -12.69 23.36 -12.81
C THR A 333 -11.21 23.56 -12.50
N VAL A 334 -10.53 22.48 -12.12
CA VAL A 334 -9.09 22.48 -11.82
C VAL A 334 -8.33 22.03 -13.07
N LYS A 335 -7.38 22.85 -13.55
CA LYS A 335 -6.48 22.49 -14.65
C LYS A 335 -5.25 21.79 -14.07
N VAL A 336 -5.08 20.51 -14.39
CA VAL A 336 -3.90 19.71 -14.04
C VAL A 336 -2.85 19.93 -15.11
N GLU A 337 -1.63 20.22 -14.69
CA GLU A 337 -0.52 20.31 -15.63
C GLU A 337 -0.24 18.93 -16.24
N MET A 338 -0.13 18.86 -17.56
CA MET A 338 0.01 17.59 -18.29
C MET A 338 1.42 17.47 -18.87
N THR A 339 2.07 16.31 -18.70
CA THR A 339 3.35 16.00 -19.36
C THR A 339 3.18 14.97 -20.46
N TYR A 340 4.08 14.99 -21.43
CA TYR A 340 4.14 13.96 -22.47
C TYR A 340 4.48 12.60 -21.87
N LYS A 341 3.71 11.57 -22.23
CA LYS A 341 4.12 10.19 -21.96
C LYS A 341 5.21 9.82 -22.96
N ALA A 342 6.39 9.49 -22.46
CA ALA A 342 7.55 9.19 -23.30
C ALA A 342 8.37 8.02 -22.75
N ILE A 343 8.89 7.16 -23.61
CA ILE A 343 9.78 6.05 -23.25
C ILE A 343 11.22 6.47 -23.50
N ASP A 344 12.06 6.35 -22.48
CA ASP A 344 13.51 6.45 -22.63
C ASP A 344 14.04 5.12 -23.18
N VAL A 345 14.54 5.12 -24.41
CA VAL A 345 15.14 3.94 -25.06
C VAL A 345 16.27 3.32 -24.21
N PRO A 346 17.21 4.09 -23.62
CA PRO A 346 18.26 3.48 -22.80
C PRO A 346 17.71 2.74 -21.58
N ARG A 347 16.65 3.26 -20.94
CA ARG A 347 16.00 2.56 -19.82
C ARG A 347 15.30 1.30 -20.30
N TRP A 348 14.64 1.36 -21.45
CA TRP A 348 13.99 0.20 -22.05
C TRP A 348 14.99 -0.91 -22.36
N LYS A 349 16.09 -0.61 -23.04
CA LYS A 349 17.15 -1.59 -23.35
C LYS A 349 17.72 -2.25 -22.09
N ASN A 350 17.90 -1.48 -21.02
CA ASN A 350 18.56 -1.97 -19.79
C ASN A 350 17.62 -2.72 -18.83
N ALA A 351 16.34 -2.33 -18.74
CA ALA A 351 15.42 -2.83 -17.72
C ALA A 351 14.10 -3.40 -18.29
N GLY A 352 13.97 -3.52 -19.61
CA GLY A 352 12.85 -4.19 -20.28
C GLY A 352 11.53 -3.41 -20.24
N ASN A 353 10.41 -4.13 -20.38
CA ASN A 353 9.06 -3.54 -20.48
C ASN A 353 8.50 -3.03 -19.15
N GLY A 354 9.12 -3.45 -18.03
CA GLY A 354 8.64 -3.19 -16.67
C GLY A 354 8.72 -1.72 -16.22
N PRO A 355 8.22 -1.41 -15.01
CA PRO A 355 8.17 -0.04 -14.48
C PRO A 355 9.52 0.68 -14.39
N ASN A 356 10.61 -0.07 -14.20
CA ASN A 356 11.97 0.47 -14.13
C ASN A 356 12.62 0.64 -15.53
N GLY A 357 12.02 0.05 -16.56
CA GLY A 357 12.46 0.17 -17.95
C GLY A 357 11.56 1.11 -18.74
N ALA A 358 10.85 0.57 -19.73
CA ALA A 358 9.92 1.35 -20.56
C ALA A 358 8.68 1.85 -19.81
N GLY A 359 8.29 1.17 -18.72
CA GLY A 359 7.04 1.44 -18.02
C GLY A 359 5.84 1.34 -18.95
N MET A 360 5.73 0.22 -19.70
CA MET A 360 4.68 0.04 -20.71
C MET A 360 3.27 0.05 -20.12
N ASP A 361 3.14 -0.26 -18.83
CA ASP A 361 1.88 -0.25 -18.08
C ASP A 361 1.19 1.12 -18.07
N ARG A 362 1.95 2.22 -18.18
CA ARG A 362 1.37 3.58 -18.19
C ARG A 362 0.63 3.92 -19.48
N PHE A 363 0.80 3.11 -20.51
CA PHE A 363 0.10 3.21 -21.79
C PHE A 363 -1.14 2.30 -21.87
N ALA A 364 -1.45 1.56 -20.80
CA ALA A 364 -2.64 0.72 -20.76
C ALA A 364 -3.91 1.56 -20.93
N GLY A 365 -4.66 1.27 -22.00
CA GLY A 365 -5.89 1.98 -22.36
C GLY A 365 -5.70 3.23 -23.21
N ASP A 366 -4.46 3.58 -23.58
CA ASP A 366 -4.21 4.64 -24.56
C ASP A 366 -4.41 4.08 -25.99
N ASP A 367 -5.05 4.87 -26.85
CA ASP A 367 -5.27 4.54 -28.26
C ASP A 367 -4.07 4.97 -29.13
N ILE A 368 -2.94 4.28 -28.96
CA ILE A 368 -1.70 4.59 -29.69
C ILE A 368 -1.87 4.22 -31.17
N ALA A 369 -1.77 5.22 -32.04
CA ALA A 369 -1.80 5.08 -33.49
C ALA A 369 -0.40 5.18 -34.13
N GLY A 370 0.50 5.94 -33.52
CA GLY A 370 1.86 6.12 -34.02
C GLY A 370 2.86 6.53 -32.95
N ALA A 371 4.13 6.55 -33.32
CA ALA A 371 5.23 6.93 -32.45
C ALA A 371 6.30 7.71 -33.23
N ALA A 372 6.84 8.75 -32.60
CA ALA A 372 7.99 9.50 -33.08
C ALA A 372 9.20 9.22 -32.18
N ILE A 373 10.31 8.81 -32.80
CA ILE A 373 11.59 8.55 -32.14
C ILE A 373 12.42 9.82 -32.23
N VAL A 374 12.86 10.32 -31.08
CA VAL A 374 13.53 11.61 -30.95
C VAL A 374 14.89 11.40 -30.29
N ARG A 375 15.95 11.99 -30.83
CA ARG A 375 17.30 11.97 -30.22
C ARG A 375 17.88 13.37 -30.10
N PRO A 376 18.91 13.57 -29.26
CA PRO A 376 19.75 14.78 -29.32
C PRO A 376 20.26 15.02 -30.75
N LYS A 377 20.10 16.24 -31.24
CA LYS A 377 20.60 16.64 -32.56
C LYS A 377 22.13 16.60 -32.58
N GLU A 378 22.70 16.07 -33.64
CA GLU A 378 24.15 15.92 -33.76
C GLU A 378 24.86 17.28 -33.67
N GLY A 379 25.89 17.38 -32.83
CA GLY A 379 26.61 18.63 -32.58
C GLY A 379 25.85 19.68 -31.77
N ALA A 380 24.63 19.40 -31.27
CA ALA A 380 23.88 20.34 -30.44
C ALA A 380 24.61 20.59 -29.12
N LYS A 381 24.92 21.87 -28.85
CA LYS A 381 25.51 22.29 -27.59
C LYS A 381 24.44 22.33 -26.48
N PRO A 382 24.77 21.92 -25.25
CA PRO A 382 23.89 22.11 -24.12
C PRO A 382 23.61 23.61 -23.91
N ILE A 383 22.34 23.98 -23.97
CA ILE A 383 21.86 25.34 -23.71
C ILE A 383 21.45 25.39 -22.24
N GLN A 384 22.15 26.20 -21.45
CA GLN A 384 21.78 26.43 -20.05
C GLN A 384 20.78 27.58 -19.97
N ALA A 385 19.55 27.30 -19.57
CA ALA A 385 18.51 28.29 -19.34
C ALA A 385 17.84 28.03 -17.98
N ASN A 386 17.71 29.05 -17.15
CA ASN A 386 17.04 28.96 -15.83
C ASN A 386 17.53 27.78 -14.96
N LYS A 387 18.86 27.63 -14.80
CA LYS A 387 19.52 26.53 -14.07
C LYS A 387 19.26 25.12 -14.64
N ARG A 388 18.68 25.00 -15.84
CA ARG A 388 18.41 23.73 -16.52
C ARG A 388 19.21 23.65 -17.81
N VAL A 389 19.73 22.46 -18.10
CA VAL A 389 20.47 22.16 -19.32
C VAL A 389 19.51 21.53 -20.32
N PHE A 390 19.36 22.16 -21.48
CA PHE A 390 18.55 21.68 -22.59
C PHE A 390 19.46 21.29 -23.75
N VAL A 391 19.16 20.17 -24.38
CA VAL A 391 19.81 19.77 -25.63
C VAL A 391 18.75 19.79 -26.72
N GLU A 392 19.05 20.41 -27.86
CA GLU A 392 18.16 20.40 -29.02
C GLU A 392 17.94 18.95 -29.46
N LYS A 393 16.69 18.57 -29.71
CA LYS A 393 16.33 17.23 -30.13
C LYS A 393 15.60 17.26 -31.46
N GLU A 394 15.80 16.23 -32.26
CA GLU A 394 15.21 16.05 -33.58
C GLU A 394 14.54 14.69 -33.71
N VAL A 395 13.52 14.61 -34.57
CA VAL A 395 12.86 13.36 -34.94
C VAL A 395 13.76 12.60 -35.91
N VAL A 396 14.01 11.33 -35.62
CA VAL A 396 14.91 10.47 -36.42
C VAL A 396 14.27 9.16 -36.85
N GLY A 397 13.03 8.93 -36.47
CA GLY A 397 12.29 7.77 -36.92
C GLY A 397 10.82 7.92 -36.60
N LEU A 398 9.99 7.33 -37.45
CA LEU A 398 8.54 7.36 -37.39
C LEU A 398 7.99 5.94 -37.50
N ILE A 399 6.95 5.63 -36.73
CA ILE A 399 6.29 4.32 -36.76
C ILE A 399 4.79 4.52 -36.65
N GLY A 400 4.03 3.87 -37.55
CA GLY A 400 2.57 3.86 -37.51
C GLY A 400 1.91 5.05 -38.19
N ASP A 401 0.68 5.33 -37.79
CA ASP A 401 -0.16 6.38 -38.34
C ASP A 401 0.11 7.69 -37.59
N LEU A 402 0.91 8.56 -38.20
CA LEU A 402 1.17 9.92 -37.74
C LEU A 402 0.59 10.96 -38.72
N PRO A 403 0.30 12.18 -38.26
CA PRO A 403 -0.02 13.30 -39.14
C PRO A 403 1.07 13.49 -40.20
N LYS A 404 0.68 13.79 -41.44
CA LYS A 404 1.61 13.90 -42.59
C LYS A 404 2.66 14.99 -42.41
N GLU A 405 2.38 15.96 -41.55
CA GLU A 405 3.30 17.05 -41.24
C GLU A 405 4.40 16.64 -40.28
N VAL A 406 4.28 15.48 -39.61
CA VAL A 406 5.36 14.91 -38.79
C VAL A 406 6.35 14.20 -39.71
N VAL A 407 7.55 14.78 -39.82
CA VAL A 407 8.62 14.28 -40.71
C VAL A 407 9.93 14.10 -39.95
N GLU A 408 10.80 13.20 -40.44
CA GLU A 408 12.16 13.07 -39.94
C GLU A 408 12.94 14.38 -40.16
N GLY A 409 13.83 14.70 -39.22
CA GLY A 409 14.54 15.98 -39.15
C GLY A 409 13.74 17.12 -38.50
N MET A 410 12.44 16.92 -38.19
CA MET A 410 11.66 17.92 -37.46
C MET A 410 12.22 18.14 -36.04
N ALA A 411 12.38 19.40 -35.63
CA ALA A 411 12.78 19.72 -34.27
C ALA A 411 11.68 19.33 -33.26
N PHE A 412 12.05 18.70 -32.15
CA PHE A 412 11.08 18.28 -31.12
C PHE A 412 10.26 19.46 -30.57
N LYS A 413 10.86 20.65 -30.48
CA LYS A 413 10.16 21.87 -30.04
C LYS A 413 8.99 22.22 -30.98
N GLU A 414 9.17 22.00 -32.27
CA GLU A 414 8.12 22.22 -33.28
C GLU A 414 7.03 21.15 -33.19
N LEU A 415 7.44 19.88 -33.07
CA LEU A 415 6.54 18.75 -32.86
C LEU A 415 5.67 18.96 -31.61
N ALA A 416 6.27 19.31 -30.48
CA ALA A 416 5.57 19.61 -29.23
C ALA A 416 4.66 20.85 -29.34
N LYS A 417 5.04 21.86 -30.11
CA LYS A 417 4.21 23.06 -30.31
C LYS A 417 2.95 22.75 -31.13
N ARG A 418 3.09 21.95 -32.19
CA ARG A 418 2.01 21.64 -33.14
C ARG A 418 1.06 20.56 -32.62
N PHE A 419 1.62 19.47 -32.09
CA PHE A 419 0.86 18.27 -31.72
C PHE A 419 0.74 18.08 -30.22
N GLY A 420 1.42 18.91 -29.43
CA GLY A 420 1.36 18.85 -27.98
C GLY A 420 0.19 19.62 -27.38
N ASN A 421 -0.42 20.60 -28.04
CA ASN A 421 -1.49 21.40 -27.43
C ASN A 421 -2.84 21.15 -28.12
N MET A 422 -3.84 20.68 -27.36
CA MET A 422 -5.23 20.63 -27.84
C MET A 422 -5.81 22.02 -28.16
N GLU A 423 -5.24 23.10 -27.62
CA GLU A 423 -5.71 24.46 -27.88
C GLU A 423 -5.51 24.90 -29.35
N TYR A 424 -4.66 24.21 -30.13
CA TYR A 424 -4.49 24.51 -31.56
C TYR A 424 -5.48 23.77 -32.49
N GLY A 425 -6.35 22.91 -31.96
CA GLY A 425 -7.38 22.21 -32.73
C GLY A 425 -8.61 23.05 -33.11
N LYS A 426 -8.66 24.34 -32.72
CA LYS A 426 -9.74 25.27 -33.11
C LYS A 426 -9.16 26.51 -33.80
N ARG A 427 -8.66 26.36 -35.02
CA ARG A 427 -8.89 27.41 -36.01
C ARG A 427 -9.96 26.89 -36.96
N PRO A 428 -11.15 27.50 -37.03
CA PRO A 428 -12.10 27.14 -38.07
C PRO A 428 -11.40 27.38 -39.41
N ILE A 429 -11.48 26.37 -40.27
CA ILE A 429 -11.15 26.51 -41.69
C ILE A 429 -12.13 27.57 -42.20
N GLU A 430 -11.65 28.80 -42.40
CA GLU A 430 -12.37 29.78 -43.19
C GLU A 430 -12.41 29.24 -44.62
N THR A 431 -13.47 28.49 -44.93
CA THR A 431 -13.89 28.27 -46.31
C THR A 431 -14.23 29.63 -46.88
N LYS A 432 -13.26 30.23 -47.59
CA LYS A 432 -13.55 31.24 -48.59
C LYS A 432 -14.31 30.55 -49.71
N THR A 433 -15.64 30.62 -49.65
CA THR A 433 -16.49 30.45 -50.82
C THR A 433 -16.16 31.58 -51.80
N ALA A 434 -15.74 31.18 -52.99
CA ALA A 434 -15.61 32.05 -54.16
C ALA A 434 -16.99 32.44 -54.70
#